data_AF-A0A0F8YX58-F1
#
_entry.id   AF-A0A0F8YX58-F1
#
_cell.length_a   1.000
_cell.length_b   1.000
_cell.length_c   1.000
_cell.angle_alpha   90.00
_cell.angle_beta   90.00
_cell.angle_gamma   90.00
#
_symmetry.space_group_name_H-M   'P 1'
#
loop_
_entity.id
_entity.type
_entity.pdbx_description
1 polymer ?
#
loop_
_entity_poly.entity_id
_entity_poly.type
_entity_poly.pdbx_seq_one_letter_code
_entity_poly.pdbx_strand_id
1 'polypeptide(L)'
;MKLKKRKWIYINHPTAYDIRCDKCWDGEINKTGTNIDWSEYEGRIWCNDCKEDRTGFQGIFDGPIPREITEMLGCSLKRYYFKSKKIIFFIMR
;
A
#
# COMPACT_ATOMS: atom_id res chain seq x y z
N MET A 1 -23.16 0.63 -8.03
CA MET A 1 -22.69 1.44 -6.88
C MET A 1 -22.17 2.76 -7.43
N LYS A 2 -22.56 3.92 -6.87
CA LYS A 2 -22.15 5.24 -7.39
C LYS A 2 -20.75 5.58 -6.85
N LEU A 3 -19.78 5.85 -7.72
CA LEU A 3 -18.41 6.20 -7.30
C LEU A 3 -18.40 7.57 -6.60
N LYS A 4 -17.62 7.68 -5.52
CA LYS A 4 -17.46 8.92 -4.75
C LYS A 4 -16.24 9.67 -5.23
N LYS A 5 -16.39 10.95 -5.60
CA LYS A 5 -15.26 11.80 -5.99
C LYS A 5 -14.34 12.08 -4.81
N ARG A 6 -13.05 12.05 -5.09
CA ARG A 6 -11.93 12.28 -4.19
C ARG A 6 -11.82 13.75 -3.82
N LYS A 7 -11.51 14.04 -2.55
CA LYS A 7 -11.28 15.41 -2.05
C LYS A 7 -9.80 15.80 -1.98
N TRP A 8 -8.89 14.83 -1.95
CA TRP A 8 -7.45 15.02 -1.76
C TRP A 8 -6.71 13.91 -2.48
N ILE A 9 -5.58 14.18 -3.13
CA ILE A 9 -4.69 13.16 -3.72
C ILE A 9 -3.39 13.03 -2.92
N TYR A 10 -2.73 11.88 -3.00
CA TYR A 10 -1.35 11.76 -2.49
C TYR A 10 -0.40 12.47 -3.46
N ILE A 11 0.63 13.12 -2.93
CA ILE A 11 1.65 13.83 -3.74
C ILE A 11 2.47 12.81 -4.54
N ASN A 12 2.79 11.68 -3.91
CA ASN A 12 3.56 10.63 -4.56
C ASN A 12 2.67 9.84 -5.54
N HIS A 13 3.28 9.42 -6.64
CA HIS A 13 2.66 8.56 -7.64
C HIS A 13 2.21 7.21 -7.02
N PRO A 14 1.11 6.59 -7.49
CA PRO A 14 0.63 5.31 -6.92
C PRO A 14 1.71 4.23 -6.84
N THR A 15 2.60 4.17 -7.83
CA THR A 15 3.69 3.19 -7.89
C THR A 15 4.72 3.34 -6.78
N ALA A 16 4.86 4.53 -6.17
CA ALA A 16 5.71 4.72 -4.99
C ALA A 16 5.20 3.94 -3.76
N TYR A 17 3.93 3.54 -3.80
CA TYR A 17 3.29 2.69 -2.79
C TYR A 17 3.16 1.24 -3.25
N ASP A 18 3.84 0.85 -4.34
CA ASP A 18 3.73 -0.46 -5.02
C ASP A 18 2.29 -0.83 -5.41
N ILE A 19 1.45 0.18 -5.67
CA ILE A 19 0.13 -0.01 -6.27
C ILE A 19 0.32 -0.32 -7.76
N ARG A 20 -0.46 -1.28 -8.27
CA ARG A 20 -0.42 -1.73 -9.68
C ARG A 20 -1.83 -1.96 -10.20
N CYS A 21 -2.03 -1.86 -11.51
CA CYS A 21 -3.32 -2.19 -12.13
C CYS A 21 -3.66 -3.67 -11.96
N ASP A 22 -4.85 -3.99 -11.44
CA ASP A 22 -5.32 -5.35 -11.16
C ASP A 22 -5.77 -6.15 -12.40
N LYS A 23 -5.68 -5.59 -13.60
CA LYS A 23 -6.00 -6.27 -14.87
C LYS A 23 -4.81 -6.46 -15.78
N CYS A 24 -3.96 -5.43 -15.92
CA CYS A 24 -2.77 -5.55 -16.75
C CYS A 24 -1.51 -5.93 -15.97
N TRP A 25 -1.59 -6.13 -14.66
CA TRP A 25 -0.56 -6.80 -13.86
C TRP A 25 -1.01 -8.19 -13.44
N ASP A 26 -0.18 -9.19 -13.69
CA ASP A 26 -0.39 -10.60 -13.33
C ASP A 26 0.79 -11.19 -12.54
N GLY A 27 1.71 -10.35 -12.06
CA GLY A 27 2.91 -10.78 -11.35
C GLY A 27 4.07 -11.22 -12.26
N GLU A 28 3.90 -11.23 -13.58
CA GLU A 28 4.98 -11.52 -14.51
C GLU A 28 5.86 -10.29 -14.81
N ILE A 29 7.13 -10.54 -15.16
CA ILE A 29 8.10 -9.47 -15.41
C ILE A 29 7.78 -8.61 -16.65
N ASN A 30 7.02 -9.16 -17.61
CA ASN A 30 6.71 -8.51 -18.89
C ASN A 30 5.47 -7.62 -18.85
N LYS A 31 4.72 -7.65 -17.75
CA LYS A 31 3.53 -6.84 -17.55
C LYS A 31 3.69 -6.08 -16.25
N THR A 32 3.94 -4.77 -16.32
CA THR A 32 4.29 -4.01 -15.11
C THR A 32 3.07 -3.52 -14.35
N GLY A 33 1.98 -3.17 -15.06
CA GLY A 33 0.80 -2.53 -14.50
C GLY A 33 1.07 -1.20 -13.79
N THR A 34 2.19 -0.55 -14.13
CA THR A 34 2.67 0.68 -13.48
C THR A 34 2.30 1.96 -14.21
N ASN A 35 1.76 1.87 -15.43
CA ASN A 35 1.27 3.04 -16.18
C ASN A 35 -0.11 3.46 -15.66
N ILE A 36 -0.12 3.99 -14.44
CA ILE A 36 -1.31 4.26 -13.65
C ILE A 36 -1.21 5.63 -12.98
N ASP A 37 -2.34 6.28 -12.76
CA ASP A 37 -2.43 7.56 -12.05
C ASP A 37 -3.47 7.48 -10.94
N TRP A 38 -3.50 8.47 -10.05
CA TRP A 38 -4.59 8.59 -9.09
C TRP A 38 -5.90 8.92 -9.82
N SER A 39 -6.93 8.10 -9.60
CA SER A 39 -8.27 8.40 -10.10
C SER A 39 -8.88 9.61 -9.38
N GLU A 40 -9.84 10.27 -10.05
CA GLU A 40 -10.72 11.25 -9.40
C GLU A 40 -11.69 10.61 -8.40
N TYR A 41 -11.80 9.28 -8.36
CA TYR A 41 -12.67 8.54 -7.47
C TYR A 41 -11.91 7.90 -6.29
N GLU A 42 -12.55 7.88 -5.12
CA GLU A 42 -11.99 7.27 -3.91
C GLU A 42 -11.76 5.77 -4.10
N GLY A 43 -10.60 5.28 -3.64
CA GLY A 43 -10.22 3.87 -3.72
C GLY A 43 -9.97 3.36 -5.14
N ARG A 44 -9.68 4.27 -6.08
CA ARG A 44 -9.41 3.93 -7.48
C ARG A 44 -8.11 4.53 -7.97
N ILE A 45 -7.54 3.88 -8.96
CA ILE A 45 -6.48 4.39 -9.84
C ILE A 45 -7.02 4.44 -11.27
N TRP A 46 -6.53 5.37 -12.07
CA TRP A 46 -6.75 5.37 -13.50
C TRP A 46 -5.63 4.56 -14.16
N CYS A 47 -5.95 3.59 -15.01
CA CYS A 47 -4.93 2.87 -15.77
C CYS A 47 -4.83 3.39 -17.20
N ASN A 48 -3.66 3.90 -17.58
CA ASN A 48 -3.44 4.45 -18.91
C ASN A 48 -3.37 3.37 -20.00
N ASP A 49 -3.11 2.10 -19.66
CA ASP A 49 -3.13 1.00 -20.62
C ASP A 49 -4.54 0.42 -20.79
N CYS A 50 -5.28 0.23 -19.70
CA CYS A 50 -6.64 -0.31 -19.73
C CYS A 50 -7.72 0.74 -20.05
N LYS A 51 -7.39 2.03 -19.94
CA LYS A 51 -8.29 3.17 -20.17
C LYS A 51 -9.56 3.13 -19.31
N GLU A 52 -9.42 2.72 -18.06
CA GLU A 52 -10.53 2.62 -17.11
C GLU A 52 -10.08 2.83 -15.66
N ASP A 53 -11.03 3.20 -14.79
CA ASP A 53 -10.82 3.27 -13.35
C ASP A 53 -10.81 1.87 -12.73
N ARG A 54 -9.72 1.57 -12.04
CA ARG A 54 -9.42 0.27 -11.45
C ARG A 54 -9.31 0.41 -9.95
N THR A 55 -9.65 -0.64 -9.21
CA THR A 55 -9.32 -0.69 -7.78
C THR A 55 -7.79 -0.72 -7.60
N GLY A 56 -7.10 -1.41 -8.52
CA GLY A 56 -5.68 -1.71 -8.39
C GLY A 56 -5.43 -2.77 -7.32
N PHE A 57 -4.24 -3.36 -7.36
CA PHE A 57 -3.71 -4.07 -6.22
C PHE A 57 -3.36 -3.05 -5.16
N GLN A 58 -3.82 -3.32 -3.95
CA GLN A 58 -3.52 -2.47 -2.83
C GLN A 58 -2.06 -2.74 -2.41
N GLY A 59 -1.24 -1.70 -2.47
CA GLY A 59 0.21 -1.82 -2.32
C GLY A 59 0.68 -2.04 -0.87
N ILE A 60 1.80 -1.44 -0.49
CA ILE A 60 2.52 -1.71 0.77
C ILE A 60 1.72 -1.47 2.07
N PHE A 61 0.55 -0.85 2.01
CA PHE A 61 -0.27 -0.48 3.18
C PHE A 61 -1.54 -1.32 3.35
N ASP A 62 -1.79 -2.30 2.49
CA ASP A 62 -2.96 -3.19 2.63
C ASP A 62 -2.59 -4.59 3.13
N GLY A 63 -1.29 -4.88 3.20
CA GLY A 63 -0.74 -6.01 3.91
C GLY A 63 -0.27 -5.64 5.32
N PRO A 64 0.14 -6.64 6.12
CA PRO A 64 0.86 -6.38 7.37
C PRO A 64 2.07 -5.48 7.09
N ILE A 65 2.15 -4.34 7.79
CA ILE A 65 3.28 -3.42 7.63
C ILE A 65 4.55 -4.15 8.10
N PRO A 66 5.61 -4.24 7.28
CA PRO A 66 6.87 -4.84 7.69
C PRO A 66 7.43 -4.17 8.94
N ARG A 67 8.15 -4.92 9.77
CA ARG A 67 8.73 -4.41 11.04
C ARG A 67 9.58 -3.17 10.79
N GLU A 68 10.38 -3.19 9.74
CA GLU A 68 11.30 -2.13 9.35
C GLU A 68 10.54 -0.83 9.02
N ILE A 69 9.43 -0.93 8.29
CA ILE A 69 8.59 0.23 7.95
C ILE A 69 7.87 0.76 9.20
N THR A 70 7.45 -0.14 10.10
CA THR A 70 6.85 0.23 11.39
C THR A 70 7.82 1.04 12.24
N GLU A 71 9.10 0.64 12.29
CA GLU A 71 10.16 1.38 12.98
C GLU A 71 10.43 2.75 12.34
N MET A 72 10.42 2.85 11.00
CA MET A 72 10.56 4.12 10.28
C MET A 72 9.42 5.12 10.59
N LEU A 73 8.23 4.63 10.91
CA LEU A 73 7.08 5.44 11.32
C LEU A 73 7.14 5.82 12.82
N GLY A 74 8.23 5.51 13.52
CA GLY A 74 8.41 5.82 14.93
C GLY A 74 7.70 4.84 15.88
N CYS A 75 7.15 3.74 15.36
CA CYS A 75 6.53 2.71 16.19
C CYS A 75 7.60 1.72 16.69
N SER A 76 7.66 1.50 18.00
CA SER A 76 8.53 0.49 18.60
C SER A 76 7.73 -0.77 18.93
N LEU A 77 8.10 -1.89 18.33
CA LEU A 77 7.54 -3.22 18.64
C LEU A 77 8.26 -3.91 19.83
N LYS A 78 9.00 -3.12 20.61
CA LYS A 78 9.65 -3.56 21.85
C LYS A 78 8.66 -3.51 23.00
N ARG A 79 8.51 -4.61 23.73
CA ARG A 79 7.71 -4.69 24.95
C ARG A 79 8.64 -4.73 26.15
N TYR A 80 8.37 -3.90 27.16
CA TYR A 80 9.09 -3.97 28.43
C TYR A 80 8.38 -4.95 29.37
N TYR A 81 9.10 -5.99 29.82
CA TYR A 81 8.57 -6.96 30.77
C TYR A 81 8.99 -6.56 32.18
N PHE A 82 8.07 -5.92 32.91
CA PHE A 82 8.32 -5.32 34.22
C PHE A 82 8.92 -6.29 35.25
N LYS A 83 8.46 -7.55 35.27
CA LYS A 83 8.89 -8.55 36.27
C LYS A 83 10.36 -8.94 36.14
N SER A 84 10.89 -9.02 34.92
CA SER A 84 12.31 -9.34 34.68
C SER A 84 13.17 -8.11 34.38
N LYS A 85 12.56 -6.92 34.25
CA LYS A 85 13.20 -5.68 33.81
C LYS A 85 13.93 -5.82 32.46
N LYS A 86 13.44 -6.70 31.58
CA LYS A 86 14.02 -6.93 30.25
C LYS A 86 13.11 -6.39 29.15
N ILE A 87 13.74 -5.94 28.08
CA ILE A 87 13.07 -5.65 26.81
C ILE A 87 12.95 -6.96 26.03
N ILE A 88 11.74 -7.27 25.58
CA ILE A 88 11.45 -8.39 24.69
C ILE A 88 10.91 -7.84 23.37
N PHE A 89 11.31 -8.45 22.26
CA PHE A 89 10.76 -8.12 20.95
C PHE A 89 9.46 -8.89 20.75
N PHE A 90 8.43 -8.20 20.26
CA PHE A 90 7.24 -8.90 19.79
C PHE A 90 7.60 -9.62 18.48
N ILE A 91 7.59 -10.95 18.49
CA ILE A 91 7.75 -11.78 17.30
C ILE A 91 6.34 -12.17 16.87
N MET A 92 5.84 -11.60 15.78
CA MET A 92 4.67 -12.16 15.10
C MET A 92 5.13 -13.47 14.46
N ARG A 93 4.52 -14.58 14.87
CA ARG A 93 4.66 -15.90 14.22
C ARG A 93 3.76 -15.97 13.00
#